data_AF-A0A524QV50-F1
#
_entry.id   AF-A0A524QV50-F1
#
_cell.length_a   1.000
_cell.length_b   1.000
_cell.length_c   1.000
_cell.angle_alpha   90.00
_cell.angle_beta   90.00
_cell.angle_gamma   90.00
#
_symmetry.space_group_name_H-M   'P 1'
#
loop_
_entity.id
_entity.type
_entity.pdbx_description
1 polymer ?
#
loop_
_entity_poly.entity_id
_entity_poly.type
_entity_poly.pdbx_seq_one_letter_code
_entity_poly.pdbx_strand_id
1 'polypeptide(L)'
;ASGVWQIRDYKTKRALPTLQEARLDLQLALYQIGLQHMWDGTENVEVIWHYLLFDEEIKSTREKSDLEKLKIETIHLIQQVEKAIDENDFPYRESRLCDWCDYFDICPAKKHLAQVRKLPPREFKADEGVQLVDGYSHLLVEKSRLNLEFKDLQVKLDELEEEIFEFARQFGAERLIGSDRQLRVTAKETFRAPSTTDKAEKELREQLEALLKRVNFWEPVSQLNSQRLIKLYEDGELPQYIRAQVERFLTPDTKRRVYPSKLKDYDDNFEG
;
A
#
# COMPACT_ATOMS: atom_id res chain seq x y z
N ALA A 1 -27.94 -40.43 42.35
CA ALA A 1 -27.46 -39.05 42.51
C ALA A 1 -26.77 -38.64 41.23
N SER A 2 -27.14 -37.52 40.61
CA SER A 2 -26.43 -37.02 39.43
C SER A 2 -25.04 -36.56 39.87
N GLY A 3 -24.00 -37.35 39.54
CA GLY A 3 -22.61 -36.99 39.82
C GLY A 3 -22.16 -35.83 38.93
N VAL A 4 -21.14 -35.11 39.38
CA VAL A 4 -20.43 -34.10 38.58
C VAL A 4 -19.07 -34.67 38.21
N TRP A 5 -18.76 -34.66 36.92
CA TRP A 5 -17.45 -35.04 36.43
C TRP A 5 -16.51 -33.84 36.48
N GLN A 6 -15.25 -34.05 36.85
CA GLN A 6 -14.25 -32.99 36.93
C GLN A 6 -13.06 -33.31 36.04
N ILE A 7 -12.71 -32.37 35.16
CA ILE A 7 -11.48 -32.41 34.38
C ILE A 7 -10.51 -31.44 35.03
N ARG A 8 -9.36 -31.94 35.49
CA ARG A 8 -8.38 -31.19 36.26
C ARG A 8 -7.07 -31.10 35.49
N ASP A 9 -6.54 -29.90 35.32
CA ASP A 9 -5.26 -29.63 34.66
C ASP A 9 -4.35 -28.80 35.57
N TYR A 10 -3.13 -29.31 35.78
CA TYR A 10 -2.17 -28.76 36.72
C TYR A 10 -1.13 -27.92 35.98
N LYS A 11 -1.11 -26.62 36.27
CA LYS A 11 -0.24 -25.62 35.62
C LYS A 11 0.82 -25.10 36.59
N THR A 12 2.05 -24.99 36.08
CA THR A 12 3.22 -24.42 36.77
C THR A 12 3.63 -23.04 36.24
N LYS A 13 2.81 -22.41 35.39
CA LYS A 13 3.11 -21.09 34.82
C LYS A 13 3.11 -19.98 35.89
N ARG A 14 3.98 -18.99 35.72
CA ARG A 14 4.15 -17.83 36.63
C ARG A 14 3.11 -16.72 36.45
N ALA A 15 2.08 -16.95 35.63
CA ALA A 15 1.02 -15.98 35.38
C ALA A 15 -0.34 -16.63 35.61
N LEU A 16 -1.15 -16.02 36.46
CA LEU A 16 -2.53 -16.44 36.72
C LEU A 16 -3.44 -15.80 35.67
N PRO A 17 -4.20 -16.58 34.88
CA PRO A 17 -5.16 -16.00 33.94
C PRO A 17 -6.39 -15.49 34.68
N THR A 18 -7.12 -14.60 34.02
CA THR A 18 -8.46 -14.19 34.44
C THR A 18 -9.48 -15.30 34.18
N LEU A 19 -10.63 -15.23 34.86
CA LEU A 19 -11.73 -16.16 34.61
C LEU A 19 -12.25 -16.06 33.16
N GLN A 20 -12.21 -14.87 32.55
CA GLN A 20 -12.62 -14.70 31.15
C GLN A 20 -11.66 -15.44 30.20
N GLU A 21 -10.35 -15.34 30.42
CA GLU A 21 -9.37 -16.08 29.64
C GLU A 21 -9.55 -17.59 29.82
N ALA A 22 -9.79 -18.07 31.05
CA ALA A 22 -10.06 -19.49 31.31
C ALA A 22 -11.37 -19.97 30.65
N ARG A 23 -12.38 -19.11 30.50
CA ARG A 23 -13.63 -19.41 29.77
C ARG A 23 -13.46 -19.42 28.25
N LEU A 24 -12.44 -18.76 27.71
CA LEU A 24 -12.14 -18.78 26.28
C LEU A 24 -11.08 -19.82 25.92
N ASP A 25 -10.41 -20.40 26.92
CA ASP A 25 -9.41 -21.44 26.71
C ASP A 25 -10.01 -22.68 26.02
N LEU A 26 -9.34 -23.14 24.97
CA LEU A 26 -9.79 -24.28 24.17
C LEU A 26 -9.49 -25.62 24.85
N GLN A 27 -8.41 -25.69 25.66
CA GLN A 27 -7.79 -26.95 26.07
C GLN A 27 -8.75 -27.84 26.86
N LEU A 28 -9.26 -27.36 27.99
CA LEU A 28 -10.14 -28.18 28.84
C LEU A 28 -11.53 -28.38 28.23
N ALA A 29 -12.00 -27.44 27.41
CA ALA A 29 -13.27 -27.56 26.72
C ALA A 29 -13.24 -28.66 25.64
N LEU A 30 -12.10 -28.83 24.94
CA LEU A 30 -11.90 -29.97 24.03
C LEU A 30 -11.90 -31.31 24.76
N TYR A 31 -11.27 -31.39 25.95
CA TYR A 31 -11.35 -32.60 26.76
C TYR A 31 -12.78 -32.90 27.23
N GLN A 32 -13.56 -31.88 27.57
CA GLN A 32 -14.97 -32.05 27.90
C GLN A 32 -15.76 -32.63 26.72
N ILE A 33 -15.55 -32.12 25.51
CA ILE A 33 -16.20 -32.66 24.29
C ILE A 33 -15.83 -34.14 24.11
N GLY A 34 -14.54 -34.49 24.26
CA GLY A 34 -14.08 -35.88 24.16
C GLY A 34 -14.69 -36.79 25.22
N LEU A 35 -14.73 -36.35 26.49
CA LEU A 35 -15.36 -37.08 27.61
C LEU A 35 -16.83 -37.39 27.29
N GLN A 36 -17.58 -36.37 26.88
CA GLN A 36 -19.01 -36.48 26.59
C GLN A 36 -19.32 -37.30 25.34
N HIS A 37 -18.36 -37.44 24.43
CA HIS A 37 -18.48 -38.31 23.27
C HIS A 37 -18.21 -39.79 23.60
N MET A 38 -17.34 -40.06 24.57
CA MET A 38 -16.93 -41.43 24.92
C MET A 38 -17.84 -42.12 25.92
N TRP A 39 -18.49 -41.38 26.83
CA TRP A 39 -19.25 -41.96 27.94
C TRP A 39 -20.59 -41.26 28.16
N ASP A 40 -21.66 -42.07 28.24
CA ASP A 40 -22.99 -41.64 28.64
C ASP A 40 -23.02 -41.21 30.12
N GLY A 41 -23.98 -40.35 30.50
CA GLY A 41 -24.14 -39.89 31.89
C GLY A 41 -23.09 -38.86 32.34
N THR A 42 -22.45 -38.18 31.39
CA THR A 42 -21.44 -37.13 31.61
C THR A 42 -21.99 -35.73 31.32
N GLU A 43 -23.28 -35.51 31.50
CA GLU A 43 -23.93 -34.24 31.14
C GLU A 43 -23.45 -33.06 31.98
N ASN A 44 -23.00 -33.33 33.22
CA ASN A 44 -22.50 -32.33 34.16
C ASN A 44 -20.98 -32.44 34.31
N VAL A 45 -20.26 -31.51 33.70
CA VAL A 45 -18.79 -31.44 33.75
C VAL A 45 -18.34 -30.08 34.27
N GLU A 46 -17.39 -30.08 35.20
CA GLU A 46 -16.65 -28.92 35.65
C GLU A 46 -15.18 -29.04 35.21
N VAL A 47 -14.65 -27.96 34.63
CA VAL A 47 -13.23 -27.89 34.24
C VAL A 47 -12.47 -27.02 35.24
N ILE A 48 -11.32 -27.52 35.70
CA ILE A 48 -10.55 -26.91 36.80
C ILE A 48 -9.08 -26.81 36.41
N TRP A 49 -8.55 -25.59 36.44
CA TRP A 49 -7.12 -25.33 36.35
C TRP A 49 -6.55 -25.12 37.75
N HIS A 50 -5.51 -25.90 38.09
CA HIS A 50 -4.73 -25.73 39.32
C HIS A 50 -3.45 -24.95 39.03
N TYR A 51 -3.27 -23.81 39.67
CA TYR A 51 -2.09 -22.96 39.56
C TYR A 51 -1.15 -23.15 40.74
N LEU A 52 -0.27 -24.16 40.64
CA LEU A 52 0.53 -24.66 41.76
C LEU A 52 1.45 -23.60 42.40
N LEU A 53 1.93 -22.64 41.61
CA LEU A 53 2.79 -21.55 42.13
C LEU A 53 2.03 -20.53 42.98
N PHE A 54 0.71 -20.42 42.78
CA PHE A 54 -0.16 -19.48 43.47
C PHE A 54 -1.04 -20.16 44.51
N ASP A 55 -1.08 -21.50 44.52
CA ASP A 55 -2.02 -22.32 45.31
C ASP A 55 -3.50 -21.95 45.02
N GLU A 56 -3.80 -21.66 43.75
CA GLU A 56 -5.12 -21.17 43.32
C GLU A 56 -5.80 -22.15 42.34
N GLU A 57 -7.13 -22.22 42.42
CA GLU A 57 -7.98 -22.98 41.49
C GLU A 57 -8.87 -22.04 40.68
N ILE A 58 -8.89 -22.22 39.36
CA ILE A 58 -9.86 -21.56 38.48
C ILE A 58 -10.84 -22.60 37.97
N LYS A 59 -12.12 -22.43 38.31
CA LYS A 59 -13.20 -23.33 37.93
C LYS A 59 -14.06 -22.69 36.86
N SER A 60 -14.44 -23.49 35.86
CA SER A 60 -15.41 -23.08 34.85
C SER A 60 -16.34 -24.23 34.51
N THR A 61 -17.58 -23.89 34.19
CA THR A 61 -18.50 -24.76 33.46
C THR A 61 -18.64 -24.21 32.04
N ARG A 62 -19.10 -25.04 31.10
CA ARG A 62 -19.33 -24.65 29.70
C ARG A 62 -20.76 -24.95 29.32
N GLU A 63 -21.41 -24.01 28.64
CA GLU A 63 -22.73 -24.27 28.07
C GLU A 63 -22.62 -25.19 26.86
N LYS A 64 -23.65 -26.01 26.62
CA LYS A 64 -23.69 -26.92 25.46
C LYS A 64 -23.53 -26.18 24.13
N SER A 65 -24.10 -24.99 24.03
CA SER A 65 -23.99 -24.07 22.88
C SER A 65 -22.54 -23.65 22.61
N ASP A 66 -21.78 -23.35 23.66
CA ASP A 66 -20.37 -22.95 23.54
C ASP A 66 -19.49 -24.12 23.10
N LEU A 67 -19.77 -25.34 23.61
CA LEU A 67 -19.07 -26.55 23.20
C LEU A 67 -19.33 -26.89 21.73
N GLU A 68 -20.56 -26.73 21.24
CA GLU A 68 -20.87 -26.99 19.84
C GLU A 68 -20.20 -25.97 18.90
N LYS A 69 -20.19 -24.69 19.28
CA LYS A 69 -19.43 -23.65 18.54
C LYS A 69 -17.95 -24.00 18.49
N LEU A 70 -17.35 -24.30 19.64
CA LEU A 70 -15.95 -24.69 19.75
C LEU A 70 -15.64 -25.90 18.86
N LYS A 71 -16.52 -26.91 18.84
CA LYS A 71 -16.37 -28.10 18.01
C LYS A 71 -16.32 -27.73 16.53
N ILE A 72 -17.25 -26.90 16.04
CA ILE A 72 -17.29 -26.45 14.64
C ILE A 72 -16.01 -25.66 14.29
N GLU A 73 -15.61 -24.71 15.14
CA GLU A 73 -14.40 -23.91 14.94
C GLU A 73 -13.14 -24.78 14.92
N THR A 74 -13.06 -25.77 15.80
CA THR A 74 -11.92 -26.69 15.88
C THR A 74 -11.86 -27.59 14.64
N ILE A 75 -12.99 -28.11 14.16
CA ILE A 75 -13.03 -28.90 12.91
C ILE A 75 -12.53 -28.06 11.74
N HIS A 76 -12.99 -26.81 11.62
CA HIS A 76 -12.52 -25.92 10.58
C HIS A 76 -11.02 -25.64 10.68
N LEU A 77 -10.49 -25.42 11.89
CA LEU A 77 -9.06 -25.24 12.11
C LEU A 77 -8.26 -26.50 11.72
N ILE A 78 -8.75 -27.70 12.07
CA ILE A 78 -8.13 -28.97 11.67
C ILE A 78 -8.06 -29.07 10.14
N GLN A 79 -9.17 -28.79 9.44
CA GLN A 79 -9.21 -28.80 7.98
C GLN A 79 -8.22 -27.81 7.35
N GLN A 80 -8.04 -26.63 7.96
CA GLN A 80 -7.03 -25.66 7.52
C GLN A 80 -5.61 -26.20 7.71
N VAL A 81 -5.32 -26.86 8.83
CA VAL A 81 -4.02 -27.47 9.11
C VAL A 81 -3.73 -28.64 8.17
N GLU A 82 -4.70 -29.54 7.97
CA GLU A 82 -4.58 -30.68 7.04
C GLU A 82 -4.33 -30.18 5.61
N LYS A 83 -5.08 -29.18 5.15
CA LYS A 83 -4.85 -28.55 3.85
C LYS A 83 -3.45 -27.97 3.72
N ALA A 84 -2.96 -27.26 4.74
CA ALA A 84 -1.61 -26.68 4.73
C ALA A 84 -0.52 -27.77 4.64
N ILE A 85 -0.75 -28.92 5.28
CA ILE A 85 0.14 -30.10 5.19
C ILE A 85 0.10 -30.68 3.77
N ASP A 86 -1.09 -30.92 3.21
CA ASP A 86 -1.28 -31.51 1.88
C ASP A 86 -0.67 -30.64 0.77
N GLU A 87 -0.84 -29.32 0.87
CA GLU A 87 -0.32 -28.34 -0.10
C GLU A 87 1.16 -27.99 0.16
N ASN A 88 1.73 -28.43 1.29
CA ASN A 88 3.03 -28.01 1.80
C ASN A 88 3.18 -26.47 1.81
N ASP A 89 2.08 -25.78 2.11
CA ASP A 89 1.98 -24.33 2.20
C ASP A 89 1.61 -23.93 3.63
N PHE A 90 2.62 -23.48 4.37
CA PHE A 90 2.49 -23.09 5.77
C PHE A 90 2.47 -21.56 5.88
N PRO A 91 1.27 -20.94 5.86
CA PRO A 91 1.18 -19.50 6.02
C PRO A 91 1.73 -19.09 7.39
N TYR A 92 2.63 -18.12 7.38
CA TYR A 92 3.25 -17.61 8.60
C TYR A 92 2.66 -16.25 8.98
N ARG A 93 2.62 -15.99 10.28
CA ARG A 93 2.29 -14.67 10.82
C ARG A 93 3.26 -14.32 11.92
N GLU A 94 3.91 -13.18 11.79
CA GLU A 94 4.79 -12.68 12.83
C GLU A 94 4.00 -12.28 14.07
N SER A 95 4.56 -12.58 15.26
CA SER A 95 3.99 -12.23 16.55
C SER A 95 5.09 -12.11 17.60
N ARG A 96 4.72 -11.72 18.82
CA ARG A 96 5.64 -11.70 19.98
C ARG A 96 6.19 -13.08 20.35
N LEU A 97 5.58 -14.16 19.84
CA LEU A 97 6.04 -15.53 20.08
C LEU A 97 7.16 -15.96 19.14
N CYS A 98 7.48 -15.18 18.09
CA CYS A 98 8.55 -15.54 17.16
C CYS A 98 9.90 -15.74 17.85
N ASP A 99 10.20 -14.97 18.90
CA ASP A 99 11.45 -15.09 19.66
C ASP A 99 11.59 -16.40 20.44
N TRP A 100 10.48 -17.14 20.60
CA TRP A 100 10.39 -18.42 21.30
C TRP A 100 10.01 -19.58 20.38
N CYS A 101 10.06 -19.37 19.06
CA CYS A 101 9.61 -20.35 18.08
C CYS A 101 10.73 -21.33 17.69
N ASP A 102 10.52 -22.62 17.89
CA ASP A 102 11.48 -23.66 17.50
C ASP A 102 11.69 -23.76 15.97
N TYR A 103 10.74 -23.27 15.19
CA TYR A 103 10.78 -23.27 13.72
C TYR A 103 11.34 -21.97 13.12
N PHE A 104 11.98 -21.12 13.94
CA PHE A 104 12.53 -19.83 13.51
C PHE A 104 13.47 -19.95 12.30
N ASP A 105 14.33 -20.95 12.29
CA ASP A 105 15.37 -21.14 11.27
C ASP A 105 14.80 -21.54 9.89
N ILE A 106 13.60 -22.15 9.85
CA ILE A 106 12.95 -22.57 8.60
C ILE A 106 11.81 -21.63 8.17
N CYS A 107 11.36 -20.75 9.06
CA CYS A 107 10.28 -19.80 8.79
C CYS A 107 10.68 -18.85 7.64
N PRO A 108 9.87 -18.70 6.57
CA PRO A 108 10.22 -17.82 5.45
C PRO A 108 10.52 -16.37 5.85
N ALA A 109 9.87 -15.85 6.89
CA ALA A 109 10.11 -14.50 7.42
C ALA A 109 11.44 -14.34 8.15
N LYS A 110 12.04 -15.45 8.62
CA LYS A 110 13.18 -15.43 9.57
C LYS A 110 14.39 -16.22 9.08
N LYS A 111 14.24 -17.11 8.09
CA LYS A 111 15.29 -18.02 7.63
C LYS A 111 16.60 -17.32 7.25
N HIS A 112 16.55 -16.20 6.53
CA HIS A 112 17.76 -15.46 6.14
C HIS A 112 18.41 -14.80 7.36
N LEU A 113 17.60 -14.20 8.24
CA LEU A 113 18.09 -13.64 9.51
C LEU A 113 18.75 -14.71 10.40
N ALA A 114 18.14 -15.89 10.49
CA ALA A 114 18.68 -17.03 11.22
C ALA A 114 20.01 -17.52 10.65
N GLN A 115 20.14 -17.54 9.33
CA GLN A 115 21.37 -17.90 8.62
C GLN A 115 22.48 -16.88 8.91
N VAL A 116 22.23 -15.59 8.65
CA VAL A 116 23.29 -14.56 8.70
C VAL A 116 23.70 -14.18 10.12
N ARG A 117 22.82 -14.34 11.12
CA ARG A 117 23.17 -14.09 12.54
C ARG A 117 24.26 -15.02 13.06
N LYS A 118 24.44 -16.19 12.45
CA LYS A 118 25.45 -17.18 12.84
C LYS A 118 26.82 -16.90 12.18
N LEU A 119 26.87 -16.00 11.20
CA LEU A 119 28.08 -15.75 10.41
C LEU A 119 29.03 -14.76 11.10
N PRO A 120 30.35 -14.95 11.00
CA PRO A 120 31.32 -13.95 11.41
C PRO A 120 31.23 -12.71 10.49
N PRO A 121 31.70 -11.52 10.94
CA PRO A 121 31.51 -10.26 10.23
C PRO A 121 31.97 -10.25 8.76
N ARG A 122 33.05 -10.99 8.44
CA ARG A 122 33.56 -11.08 7.07
C ARG A 122 32.63 -11.87 6.15
N GLU A 123 32.10 -12.99 6.63
CA GLU A 123 31.17 -13.83 5.87
C GLU A 123 29.78 -13.20 5.78
N PHE A 124 29.33 -12.52 6.83
CA PHE A 124 28.11 -11.71 6.81
C PHE A 124 28.12 -10.69 5.66
N LYS A 125 29.23 -9.95 5.49
CA LYS A 125 29.37 -8.98 4.38
C LYS A 125 29.52 -9.65 3.00
N ALA A 126 29.88 -10.92 2.96
CA ALA A 126 29.99 -11.69 1.73
C ALA A 126 28.69 -12.40 1.34
N ASP A 127 27.70 -12.45 2.23
CA ASP A 127 26.39 -13.04 1.95
C ASP A 127 25.67 -12.29 0.82
N GLU A 128 25.17 -13.04 -0.16
CA GLU A 128 24.50 -12.49 -1.34
C GLU A 128 23.28 -11.65 -0.97
N GLY A 129 22.47 -12.13 -0.02
CA GLY A 129 21.29 -11.40 0.45
C GLY A 129 21.65 -10.07 1.12
N VAL A 130 22.71 -10.08 1.94
CA VAL A 130 23.24 -8.85 2.58
C VAL A 130 23.72 -7.85 1.52
N GLN A 131 24.50 -8.30 0.53
CA GLN A 131 25.00 -7.42 -0.54
C GLN A 131 23.88 -6.82 -1.39
N LEU A 132 22.82 -7.59 -1.68
CA LEU A 132 21.65 -7.10 -2.40
C LEU A 132 20.93 -5.99 -1.62
N VAL A 133 20.73 -6.18 -0.31
CA VAL A 133 20.10 -5.17 0.57
C VAL A 133 20.96 -3.92 0.67
N ASP A 134 22.26 -4.07 0.85
CA ASP A 134 23.21 -2.95 0.94
C ASP A 134 23.24 -2.15 -0.38
N GLY A 135 23.35 -2.85 -1.52
CA GLY A 135 23.33 -2.23 -2.83
C GLY A 135 22.02 -1.51 -3.14
N TYR A 136 20.88 -2.13 -2.81
CA TYR A 136 19.56 -1.51 -2.97
C TYR A 136 19.43 -0.24 -2.11
N SER A 137 19.86 -0.32 -0.85
CA SER A 137 19.82 0.82 0.08
C SER A 137 20.69 1.98 -0.40
N HIS A 138 21.90 1.68 -0.90
CA HIS A 138 22.78 2.67 -1.50
C HIS A 138 22.11 3.38 -2.71
N LEU A 139 21.52 2.60 -3.61
CA LEU A 139 20.84 3.14 -4.80
C LEU A 139 19.60 3.98 -4.45
N LEU A 140 18.87 3.64 -3.38
CA LEU A 140 17.75 4.47 -2.90
C LEU A 140 18.22 5.84 -2.40
N VAL A 141 19.31 5.88 -1.65
CA VAL A 141 19.90 7.14 -1.18
C VAL A 141 20.35 7.98 -2.37
N GLU A 142 21.08 7.37 -3.31
CA GLU A 142 21.59 8.07 -4.49
C GLU A 142 20.46 8.59 -5.39
N LYS A 143 19.41 7.78 -5.62
CA LYS A 143 18.20 8.20 -6.32
C LYS A 143 17.55 9.40 -5.64
N SER A 144 17.48 9.42 -4.31
CA SER A 144 16.92 10.55 -3.57
C SER A 144 17.76 11.81 -3.75
N ARG A 145 19.09 11.71 -3.73
CA ARG A 145 20.00 12.83 -3.96
C ARG A 145 19.82 13.40 -5.37
N LEU A 146 19.90 12.55 -6.38
CA LEU A 146 19.72 12.97 -7.78
C LEU A 146 18.35 13.57 -8.05
N ASN A 147 17.30 13.12 -7.36
CA ASN A 147 15.97 13.73 -7.47
C ASN A 147 15.92 15.15 -6.89
N LEU A 148 16.70 15.46 -5.86
CA LEU A 148 16.81 16.84 -5.35
C LEU A 148 17.53 17.71 -6.37
N GLU A 149 18.66 17.25 -6.89
CA GLU A 149 19.41 17.97 -7.94
C GLU A 149 18.59 18.17 -9.21
N PHE A 150 17.80 17.16 -9.61
CA PHE A 150 16.87 17.27 -10.73
C PHE A 150 15.82 18.35 -10.49
N LYS A 151 15.24 18.43 -9.28
CA LYS A 151 14.27 19.47 -8.93
C LYS A 151 14.90 20.86 -8.96
N ASP A 152 16.11 21.02 -8.43
CA ASP A 152 16.82 22.29 -8.44
C ASP A 152 17.16 22.73 -9.87
N LEU A 153 17.59 21.79 -10.72
CA LEU A 153 17.81 22.03 -12.15
C LEU A 153 16.51 22.39 -12.86
N GLN A 154 15.40 21.73 -12.52
CA GLN A 154 14.10 22.02 -13.12
C GLN A 154 13.65 23.45 -12.78
N VAL A 155 13.81 23.91 -11.53
CA VAL A 155 13.49 25.29 -11.14
C VAL A 155 14.30 26.29 -11.98
N LYS A 156 15.61 26.05 -12.13
CA LYS A 156 16.47 26.92 -12.95
C LYS A 156 16.08 26.91 -14.43
N LEU A 157 15.65 25.75 -14.96
CA LEU A 157 15.15 25.66 -16.32
C LEU A 157 13.84 26.43 -16.48
N ASP A 158 12.92 26.30 -15.52
CA ASP A 158 11.63 27.01 -15.54
C ASP A 158 11.85 28.54 -15.48
N GLU A 159 12.75 29.02 -14.62
CA GLU A 159 13.15 30.44 -14.54
C GLU A 159 13.73 30.94 -15.88
N LEU A 160 14.65 30.18 -16.49
CA LEU A 160 15.25 30.55 -17.77
C LEU A 160 14.23 30.51 -18.91
N GLU A 161 13.30 29.55 -18.90
CA GLU A 161 12.20 29.51 -19.86
C GLU A 161 11.36 30.78 -19.76
N GLU A 162 11.01 31.26 -18.55
CA GLU A 162 10.31 32.53 -18.37
C GLU A 162 11.07 33.72 -18.98
N GLU A 163 12.37 33.84 -18.71
CA GLU A 163 13.23 34.87 -19.31
C GLU A 163 13.21 34.80 -20.85
N ILE A 164 13.30 33.59 -21.42
CA ILE A 164 13.21 33.35 -22.86
C ILE A 164 11.86 33.83 -23.42
N PHE A 165 10.75 33.56 -22.72
CA PHE A 165 9.43 34.03 -23.14
C PHE A 165 9.32 35.55 -23.10
N GLU A 166 9.81 36.18 -22.03
CA GLU A 166 9.79 37.64 -21.91
C GLU A 166 10.61 38.30 -23.00
N PHE A 167 11.83 37.81 -23.25
CA PHE A 167 12.69 38.31 -24.31
C PHE A 167 12.05 38.13 -25.70
N ALA A 168 11.54 36.93 -26.01
CA ALA A 168 10.86 36.64 -27.27
C ALA A 168 9.65 37.54 -27.49
N ARG A 169 8.88 37.82 -26.44
CA ARG A 169 7.72 38.73 -26.47
C ARG A 169 8.14 40.17 -26.71
N GLN A 170 9.16 40.67 -26.01
CA GLN A 170 9.66 42.04 -26.17
C GLN A 170 10.21 42.26 -27.58
N PHE A 171 10.92 41.28 -28.13
CA PHE A 171 11.53 41.36 -29.45
C PHE A 171 10.56 41.00 -30.59
N GLY A 172 9.37 40.45 -30.27
CA GLY A 172 8.40 40.00 -31.27
C GLY A 172 8.86 38.81 -32.10
N ALA A 173 9.72 37.95 -31.53
CA ALA A 173 10.31 36.81 -32.24
C ALA A 173 9.74 35.46 -31.77
N GLU A 174 9.34 34.62 -32.71
CA GLU A 174 8.95 33.23 -32.45
C GLU A 174 10.14 32.25 -32.45
N ARG A 175 11.33 32.73 -32.86
CA ARG A 175 12.57 31.95 -32.86
C ARG A 175 13.73 32.77 -32.32
N LEU A 176 14.49 32.17 -31.41
CA LEU A 176 15.73 32.73 -30.87
C LEU A 176 16.91 31.87 -31.30
N ILE A 177 18.01 32.50 -31.70
CA ILE A 177 19.22 31.84 -32.18
C ILE A 177 20.30 31.93 -31.11
N GLY A 178 20.85 30.78 -30.71
CA GLY A 178 22.06 30.66 -29.89
C GLY A 178 23.28 30.34 -30.76
N SER A 179 24.42 30.08 -30.11
CA SER A 179 25.69 29.80 -30.79
C SER A 179 25.69 28.48 -31.57
N ASP A 180 24.93 27.47 -31.11
CA ASP A 180 24.89 26.12 -31.69
C ASP A 180 23.45 25.60 -31.93
N ARG A 181 22.46 26.23 -31.30
CA ARG A 181 21.07 25.79 -31.26
C ARG A 181 20.13 26.95 -31.49
N GLN A 182 18.88 26.63 -31.83
CA GLN A 182 17.78 27.58 -31.89
C GLN A 182 16.64 27.12 -30.98
N LEU A 183 15.91 28.08 -30.45
CA LEU A 183 14.71 27.88 -29.66
C LEU A 183 13.50 28.38 -30.43
N ARG A 184 12.49 27.54 -30.60
CA ARG A 184 11.16 28.00 -31.04
C ARG A 184 10.32 28.28 -29.80
N VAL A 185 9.78 29.50 -29.73
CA VAL A 185 8.96 29.99 -28.62
C VAL A 185 7.52 30.07 -29.10
N THR A 186 6.62 29.36 -28.44
CA THR A 186 5.19 29.40 -28.75
C THR A 186 4.38 29.73 -27.50
N ALA A 187 3.47 30.69 -27.61
CA ALA A 187 2.45 30.98 -26.61
C ALA A 187 1.08 30.66 -27.21
N LYS A 188 0.32 29.77 -26.56
CA LYS A 188 -1.06 29.44 -26.93
C LYS A 188 -1.96 29.67 -25.72
N GLU A 189 -2.99 30.51 -25.91
CA GLU A 189 -4.07 30.64 -24.95
C GLU A 189 -4.83 29.32 -24.86
N THR A 190 -4.98 28.79 -23.65
CA THR A 190 -5.65 27.52 -23.40
C THR A 190 -6.43 27.60 -22.10
N PHE A 191 -7.06 26.50 -21.71
CA PHE A 191 -7.81 26.38 -20.48
C PHE A 191 -7.26 25.24 -19.64
N ARG A 192 -7.12 25.49 -18.34
CA ARG A 192 -6.71 24.48 -17.37
C ARG A 192 -7.91 24.03 -16.54
N ALA A 193 -8.01 22.70 -16.37
CA ALA A 193 -8.98 22.07 -15.48
C ALA A 193 -8.45 21.96 -14.03
N PRO A 194 -9.34 21.84 -13.03
CA PRO A 194 -8.94 21.69 -11.62
C PRO A 194 -8.01 20.50 -11.41
N SER A 195 -6.95 20.72 -10.63
CA SER A 195 -5.87 19.76 -10.36
C SER A 195 -6.31 18.61 -9.47
N THR A 196 -5.63 17.47 -9.64
CA THR A 196 -5.75 16.30 -8.76
C THR A 196 -4.82 16.36 -7.55
N THR A 197 -3.83 17.26 -7.57
CA THR A 197 -2.77 17.37 -6.54
C THR A 197 -2.93 18.59 -5.63
N ASP A 198 -3.68 19.60 -6.06
CA ASP A 198 -3.96 20.79 -5.26
C ASP A 198 -5.16 20.55 -4.33
N LYS A 199 -4.96 20.74 -3.03
CA LYS A 199 -6.01 20.57 -2.02
C LYS A 199 -7.12 21.61 -2.16
N ALA A 200 -6.82 22.81 -2.63
CA ALA A 200 -7.80 23.89 -2.82
C ALA A 200 -8.72 23.63 -4.03
N GLU A 201 -8.24 22.92 -5.04
CA GLU A 201 -8.99 22.63 -6.28
C GLU A 201 -9.77 21.32 -6.23
N LYS A 202 -9.58 20.52 -5.17
CA LYS A 202 -10.19 19.19 -5.01
C LYS A 202 -11.72 19.24 -5.00
N GLU A 203 -12.31 20.22 -4.33
CA GLU A 203 -13.77 20.36 -4.25
C GLU A 203 -14.37 20.74 -5.62
N LEU A 204 -13.73 21.68 -6.32
CA LEU A 204 -14.09 22.06 -7.69
C LEU A 204 -13.96 20.87 -8.67
N ARG A 205 -12.94 20.04 -8.48
CA ARG A 205 -12.75 18.80 -9.23
C ARG A 205 -13.91 17.83 -9.01
N GLU A 206 -14.27 17.56 -7.76
CA GLU A 206 -15.37 16.65 -7.42
C GLU A 206 -16.72 17.14 -8.00
N GLN A 207 -16.97 18.46 -7.97
CA GLN A 207 -18.15 19.07 -8.58
C GLN A 207 -18.18 18.90 -10.10
N LEU A 208 -17.05 19.11 -10.77
CA LEU A 208 -16.92 18.89 -12.22
C LEU A 208 -17.15 17.43 -12.59
N GLU A 209 -16.58 16.48 -11.85
CA GLU A 209 -16.81 15.05 -12.08
C GLU A 209 -18.28 14.66 -11.87
N ALA A 210 -18.92 15.19 -10.82
CA ALA A 210 -20.33 14.95 -10.54
C ALA A 210 -21.24 15.50 -11.65
N LEU A 211 -20.91 16.68 -12.20
CA LEU A 211 -21.60 17.25 -13.35
C LEU A 211 -21.47 16.34 -14.57
N LEU A 212 -20.25 15.93 -14.91
CA LEU A 212 -19.95 15.09 -16.08
C LEU A 212 -20.63 13.71 -15.99
N LYS A 213 -20.68 13.12 -14.79
CA LYS A 213 -21.45 11.89 -14.51
C LYS A 213 -22.96 12.11 -14.68
N ARG A 214 -23.49 13.22 -14.15
CA ARG A 214 -24.92 13.56 -14.26
C ARG A 214 -25.38 13.71 -15.71
N VAL A 215 -24.55 14.30 -16.57
CA VAL A 215 -24.88 14.50 -17.99
C VAL A 215 -24.47 13.31 -18.87
N ASN A 216 -24.16 12.15 -18.27
CA ASN A 216 -23.72 10.93 -18.95
C ASN A 216 -22.54 11.15 -19.92
N PHE A 217 -21.67 12.11 -19.61
CA PHE A 217 -20.49 12.47 -20.40
C PHE A 217 -19.21 12.14 -19.64
N TRP A 218 -19.30 11.30 -18.62
CA TRP A 218 -18.15 10.85 -17.83
C TRP A 218 -17.30 9.83 -18.58
N GLU A 219 -17.89 8.86 -19.27
CA GLU A 219 -17.12 7.82 -19.98
C GLU A 219 -16.15 8.38 -21.05
N PRO A 220 -16.53 9.37 -21.88
CA PRO A 220 -15.61 9.96 -22.87
C PRO A 220 -14.39 10.67 -22.27
N VAL A 221 -14.50 11.17 -21.03
CA VAL A 221 -13.49 12.00 -20.36
C VAL A 221 -12.76 11.27 -19.22
N SER A 222 -13.35 10.19 -18.72
CA SER A 222 -12.85 9.38 -17.61
C SER A 222 -12.07 8.17 -18.10
N GLN A 223 -11.04 8.43 -18.91
CA GLN A 223 -9.83 7.61 -18.96
C GLN A 223 -8.62 8.56 -19.16
N LEU A 224 -8.05 8.95 -18.01
CA LEU A 224 -6.74 9.55 -17.77
C LEU A 224 -6.08 10.33 -18.93
N ASN A 225 -6.67 11.45 -19.38
CA ASN A 225 -5.88 12.47 -20.06
C ASN A 225 -6.50 13.88 -20.05
N SER A 226 -5.97 14.79 -19.23
CA SER A 226 -6.33 16.22 -19.20
C SER A 226 -6.12 16.92 -20.55
N GLN A 227 -5.21 16.42 -21.40
CA GLN A 227 -4.98 16.94 -22.75
C GLN A 227 -6.09 16.54 -23.73
N ARG A 228 -6.79 15.41 -23.50
CA ARG A 228 -7.90 14.97 -24.34
C ARG A 228 -9.16 15.80 -24.11
N LEU A 229 -9.37 16.24 -22.86
CA LEU A 229 -10.41 17.19 -22.51
C LEU A 229 -10.22 18.56 -23.21
N ILE A 230 -8.99 19.08 -23.21
CA ILE A 230 -8.66 20.35 -23.88
C ILE A 230 -8.86 20.23 -25.39
N LYS A 231 -8.45 19.10 -25.99
CA LYS A 231 -8.63 18.85 -27.43
C LYS A 231 -10.10 18.81 -27.85
N LEU A 232 -10.97 18.12 -27.10
CA LEU A 232 -12.41 18.07 -27.38
C LEU A 232 -13.10 19.45 -27.28
N TYR A 233 -12.58 20.34 -26.44
CA TYR A 233 -13.06 21.72 -26.31
C TYR A 233 -12.57 22.61 -27.46
N GLU A 234 -11.29 22.54 -27.81
CA GLU A 234 -10.69 23.29 -28.93
C GLU A 234 -11.27 22.86 -30.28
N ASP A 235 -11.56 21.56 -30.46
CA ASP A 235 -12.09 20.98 -31.70
C ASP A 235 -13.63 21.11 -31.82
N GLY A 236 -14.31 21.68 -30.80
CA GLY A 236 -15.75 21.92 -30.83
C GLY A 236 -16.62 20.66 -30.71
N GLU A 237 -16.05 19.54 -30.30
CA GLU A 237 -16.71 18.24 -30.19
C GLU A 237 -17.53 18.09 -28.89
N LEU A 238 -17.57 19.12 -28.05
CA LEU A 238 -18.44 19.20 -26.88
C LEU A 238 -19.86 19.66 -27.28
N PRO A 239 -20.92 18.92 -26.90
CA PRO A 239 -22.29 19.38 -27.09
C PRO A 239 -22.50 20.76 -26.45
N GLN A 240 -23.13 21.68 -27.18
CA GLN A 240 -23.22 23.10 -26.81
C GLN A 240 -23.92 23.35 -25.45
N TYR A 241 -24.81 22.44 -25.03
CA TYR A 241 -25.48 22.48 -23.72
C TYR A 241 -24.57 22.07 -22.54
N ILE A 242 -23.47 21.36 -22.81
CA ILE A 242 -22.45 20.93 -21.83
C ILE A 242 -21.36 22.01 -21.71
N ARG A 243 -20.97 22.64 -22.83
CA ARG A 243 -19.88 23.62 -22.91
C ARG A 243 -20.01 24.75 -21.88
N ALA A 244 -21.18 25.40 -21.82
CA ALA A 244 -21.42 26.53 -20.90
C ALA A 244 -21.42 26.13 -19.42
N GLN A 245 -21.69 24.86 -19.09
CA GLN A 245 -21.68 24.37 -17.72
C GLN A 245 -20.26 23.97 -17.27
N VAL A 246 -19.45 23.45 -18.19
CA VAL A 246 -18.06 23.05 -17.94
C VAL A 246 -17.12 24.26 -17.86
N GLU A 247 -17.35 25.30 -18.66
CA GLU A 247 -16.51 26.51 -18.72
C GLU A 247 -16.36 27.22 -17.37
N ARG A 248 -17.37 27.13 -16.50
CA ARG A 248 -17.33 27.68 -15.12
C ARG A 248 -16.30 27.04 -14.21
N PHE A 249 -15.83 25.85 -14.56
CA PHE A 249 -14.81 25.10 -13.81
C PHE A 249 -13.43 25.20 -14.45
N LEU A 250 -13.30 25.89 -15.60
CA LEU A 250 -12.05 26.07 -16.31
C LEU A 250 -11.47 27.45 -16.00
N THR A 251 -10.16 27.49 -15.81
CA THR A 251 -9.42 28.74 -15.67
C THR A 251 -8.64 29.03 -16.95
N PRO A 252 -8.65 30.29 -17.44
CA PRO A 252 -7.75 30.69 -18.52
C PRO A 252 -6.30 30.42 -18.11
N ASP A 253 -5.55 29.81 -19.01
CA ASP A 253 -4.14 29.47 -18.79
C ASP A 253 -3.35 29.79 -20.06
N THR A 254 -2.07 30.11 -19.92
CA THR A 254 -1.19 30.36 -21.07
C THR A 254 -0.13 29.28 -21.07
N LYS A 255 -0.27 28.31 -21.99
CA LYS A 255 0.73 27.25 -22.11
C LYS A 255 1.90 27.75 -22.92
N ARG A 256 3.00 27.96 -22.23
CA ARG A 256 4.30 28.35 -22.76
C ARG A 256 5.12 27.09 -23.04
N ARG A 257 5.72 26.99 -24.24
CA ARG A 257 6.65 25.90 -24.59
C ARG A 257 7.86 26.38 -25.36
N VAL A 258 9.04 25.96 -24.91
CA VAL A 258 10.32 26.17 -25.59
C VAL A 258 10.74 24.84 -26.23
N TYR A 259 10.99 24.85 -27.53
CA TYR A 259 11.46 23.67 -28.26
C TYR A 259 12.89 23.89 -28.74
N PRO A 260 13.89 23.20 -28.17
CA PRO A 260 15.26 23.28 -28.64
C PRO A 260 15.45 22.44 -29.91
N SER A 261 16.18 22.97 -30.88
CA SER A 261 16.65 22.23 -32.06
C SER A 261 18.06 22.68 -32.47
N LYS A 262 18.79 21.83 -33.19
CA LYS A 262 20.08 22.21 -33.77
C LYS A 262 19.87 23.27 -34.86
N LEU A 263 20.82 24.18 -35.00
CA LEU A 263 20.90 25.03 -36.19
C LEU A 263 21.09 24.12 -37.42
N LYS A 264 20.29 24.33 -38.45
CA LYS A 264 20.65 23.84 -39.78
C LYS A 264 21.69 24.81 -40.32
N ASP A 265 22.80 24.29 -40.84
CA ASP A 265 23.77 25.10 -41.55
C ASP A 265 23.02 25.95 -42.57
N TYR A 266 23.05 27.26 -42.38
CA TYR A 266 22.56 28.20 -43.37
C TYR A 266 23.61 28.16 -44.47
N ASP A 267 23.40 27.34 -45.50
CA ASP A 267 24.18 27.43 -46.71
C ASP A 267 24.08 28.88 -47.21
N ASP A 268 25.23 29.55 -47.27
CA ASP A 268 25.44 30.80 -47.97
C ASP A 268 24.93 30.65 -49.41
N ASN A 269 23.71 31.08 -49.65
CA ASN A 269 23.20 31.43 -50.97
C ASN A 269 22.53 32.80 -50.87
N PHE A 270 23.35 33.79 -50.51
CA PHE A 270 23.13 35.19 -50.83
C PHE A 270 24.39 35.70 -51.54
N GLU A 271 24.57 35.29 -52.80
CA GLU A 271 25.39 36.01 -53.77
C GLU A 271 24.53 36.33 -55.01
N GLY A 272 24.46 37.62 -55.34
CA GLY A 272 24.24 38.15 -56.70
C GLY A 272 22.82 38.29 -57.20
#